data_AF-A0A5M3N0P5-F1
#
_entry.id   AF-A0A5M3N0P5-F1
#
_cell.length_a   1.000
_cell.length_b   1.000
_cell.length_c   1.000
_cell.angle_alpha   90.00
_cell.angle_beta   90.00
_cell.angle_gamma   90.00
#
_symmetry.space_group_name_H-M   'P 1'
#
loop_
_entity.id
_entity.type
_entity.pdbx_description
1 polymer ?
#
loop_
_entity_poly.entity_id
_entity_poly.type
_entity_poly.pdbx_seq_one_letter_code
_entity_poly.pdbx_strand_id
1 'polypeptide(L)'
;MVNLPFEFLERKIASGNTGKSIALEAMDRFGDTDKVNNFEKVVRDACATLYSAAAETTSSTLIIFLLAMVQNPSVQVRAQEEIESVLGPDRLPSFADRQSLPYVEAVYRETLRWHPVAPLGIPHAATDGDVYKGWAIPNDSVVIANVWAISQNPERYPSPSSFKPERFFDNKGVLTDDIPTYAFGFGRRICPGRHFADNSLWIVIGRLLAGFTFESEYLQTGGEVKWHNGVTS
;
A
#
# COMPACT_ATOMS: atom_id res chain seq x y z
N MET A 1 -23.65 0.02 -7.45
CA MET A 1 -22.54 0.55 -6.63
C MET A 1 -21.96 1.86 -7.17
N VAL A 2 -22.05 2.14 -8.49
CA VAL A 2 -21.41 3.31 -9.14
C VAL A 2 -22.25 4.60 -9.15
N ASN A 3 -23.58 4.48 -9.19
CA ASN A 3 -24.46 5.65 -9.42
C ASN A 3 -24.64 6.51 -8.17
N LEU A 4 -24.88 5.88 -7.02
CA LEU A 4 -25.19 6.59 -5.76
C LEU A 4 -24.07 7.57 -5.29
N PRO A 5 -22.76 7.22 -5.36
CA PRO A 5 -21.70 8.18 -5.07
C PRO A 5 -21.64 9.35 -6.06
N PHE A 6 -21.96 9.11 -7.33
CA PHE A 6 -21.96 10.14 -8.37
C PHE A 6 -23.15 11.10 -8.21
N GLU A 7 -24.35 10.57 -7.98
CA GLU A 7 -25.54 11.36 -7.64
C GLU A 7 -25.33 12.20 -6.37
N PHE A 8 -24.57 11.68 -5.40
CA PHE A 8 -24.19 12.45 -4.22
C PHE A 8 -23.27 13.62 -4.57
N LEU A 9 -22.31 13.42 -5.48
CA LEU A 9 -21.46 14.50 -5.99
C LEU A 9 -22.28 15.56 -6.75
N GLU A 10 -23.22 15.16 -7.60
CA GLU A 10 -24.10 16.09 -8.32
C GLU A 10 -24.90 16.97 -7.34
N ARG A 11 -25.47 16.38 -6.28
CA ARG A 11 -26.14 17.14 -5.21
C ARG A 11 -25.19 18.12 -4.48
N LYS A 12 -23.95 17.71 -4.24
CA LYS A 12 -22.91 18.56 -3.64
C LYS A 12 -22.53 19.74 -4.54
N ILE A 13 -22.45 19.52 -5.85
CA ILE A 13 -22.23 20.57 -6.86
C ILE A 13 -23.42 21.53 -6.89
N ALA A 14 -24.64 21.02 -7.02
CA ALA A 14 -25.85 21.83 -7.08
C ALA A 14 -26.08 22.70 -5.82
N SER A 15 -25.62 22.22 -4.66
CA SER A 15 -25.72 22.97 -3.39
C SER A 15 -24.55 23.92 -3.14
N GLY A 16 -23.56 24.02 -4.03
CA GLY A 16 -22.37 24.87 -3.87
C GLY A 16 -21.43 24.43 -2.73
N ASN A 17 -21.65 23.24 -2.15
CA ASN A 17 -20.86 22.70 -1.05
C ASN A 17 -19.89 21.62 -1.57
N THR A 18 -19.01 22.00 -2.49
CA THR A 18 -18.07 21.08 -3.12
C THR A 18 -16.75 21.01 -2.35
N GLY A 19 -16.40 19.81 -1.88
CA GLY A 19 -15.03 19.48 -1.50
C GLY A 19 -14.20 19.08 -2.73
N LYS A 20 -12.91 18.82 -2.54
CA LYS A 20 -12.06 18.25 -3.61
C LYS A 20 -12.41 16.78 -3.82
N SER A 21 -12.56 16.36 -5.07
CA SER A 21 -12.71 14.96 -5.43
C SER A 21 -12.17 14.70 -6.83
N ILE A 22 -11.78 13.46 -7.10
CA ILE A 22 -11.25 13.07 -8.42
C ILE A 22 -12.31 13.22 -9.50
N ALA A 23 -13.57 12.90 -9.19
CA ALA A 23 -14.67 13.07 -10.14
C ALA A 23 -14.89 14.56 -10.48
N LEU A 24 -14.85 15.46 -9.49
CA LEU A 24 -14.95 16.90 -9.73
C LEU A 24 -13.78 17.41 -10.58
N GLU A 25 -12.56 17.06 -10.21
CA GLU A 25 -11.38 17.50 -10.96
C GLU A 25 -11.32 16.90 -12.37
N ALA A 26 -11.84 15.69 -12.57
CA ALA A 26 -12.00 15.11 -13.90
C ALA A 26 -13.01 15.91 -14.73
N MET A 27 -14.17 16.24 -14.16
CA MET A 27 -15.18 17.07 -14.83
C MET A 27 -14.64 18.45 -15.20
N ASP A 28 -13.91 19.10 -14.30
CA ASP A 28 -13.34 20.43 -14.55
C ASP A 28 -12.26 20.40 -15.64
N ARG A 29 -11.42 19.36 -15.68
CA ARG A 29 -10.30 19.27 -16.64
C ARG A 29 -10.69 18.73 -18.00
N PHE A 30 -11.70 17.87 -18.06
CA PHE A 30 -12.00 17.07 -19.24
C PHE A 30 -13.46 17.17 -19.67
N GLY A 31 -14.32 17.89 -18.97
CA GLY A 31 -15.75 17.98 -19.27
C GLY A 31 -16.06 18.52 -20.68
N ASP A 32 -15.21 19.41 -21.19
CA ASP A 32 -15.37 20.01 -22.52
C ASP A 32 -14.62 19.26 -23.64
N THR A 33 -14.07 18.08 -23.37
CA THR A 33 -13.30 17.33 -24.37
C THR A 33 -14.20 16.49 -25.29
N ASP A 34 -13.88 16.47 -26.58
CA ASP A 34 -14.48 15.57 -27.59
C ASP A 34 -13.77 14.20 -27.67
N LYS A 35 -12.56 14.10 -27.08
CA LYS A 35 -11.72 12.90 -27.04
C LYS A 35 -12.34 11.69 -26.33
N VAL A 36 -13.36 11.88 -25.48
CA VAL A 36 -13.93 10.81 -24.65
C VAL A 36 -15.43 10.70 -24.90
N ASN A 37 -15.83 9.64 -25.60
CA ASN A 37 -17.24 9.28 -25.73
C ASN A 37 -17.81 8.85 -24.37
N ASN A 38 -19.03 9.27 -24.06
CA ASN A 38 -19.71 8.97 -22.79
C ASN A 38 -18.88 9.40 -21.56
N PHE A 39 -18.34 10.61 -21.59
CA PHE A 39 -17.42 11.15 -20.59
C PHE A 39 -17.86 10.90 -19.14
N GLU A 40 -19.12 11.19 -18.81
CA GLU A 40 -19.65 10.98 -17.46
C GLU A 40 -19.55 9.51 -17.01
N LYS A 41 -19.90 8.57 -17.90
CA LYS A 41 -19.76 7.13 -17.63
C LYS A 41 -18.30 6.75 -17.40
N VAL A 42 -17.38 7.29 -18.20
CA VAL A 42 -15.93 7.03 -18.05
C VAL A 42 -15.43 7.54 -16.70
N VAL A 43 -15.82 8.74 -16.27
CA VAL A 43 -15.45 9.28 -14.96
C VAL A 43 -16.00 8.42 -13.83
N ARG A 44 -17.28 8.01 -13.94
CA ARG A 44 -17.95 7.16 -12.95
C ARG A 44 -17.25 5.80 -12.81
N ASP A 45 -16.96 5.14 -13.93
CA ASP A 45 -16.28 3.84 -13.95
C ASP A 45 -14.86 3.95 -13.41
N ALA A 46 -14.10 4.98 -13.82
CA ALA A 46 -12.74 5.22 -13.32
C ALA A 46 -12.71 5.45 -11.80
N CYS A 47 -13.65 6.22 -11.26
CA CYS A 47 -13.76 6.45 -9.81
C CYS A 47 -14.09 5.15 -9.06
N ALA A 48 -14.96 4.30 -9.60
CA ALA A 48 -15.28 3.03 -8.98
C ALA A 48 -14.12 2.04 -9.03
N THR A 49 -13.41 1.94 -10.15
CA THR A 49 -12.18 1.13 -10.24
C THR A 49 -11.16 1.60 -9.20
N LEU A 50 -10.95 2.91 -9.08
CA LEU A 50 -10.03 3.46 -8.09
C LEU A 50 -10.46 3.12 -6.66
N TYR A 51 -11.74 3.30 -6.32
CA TYR A 51 -12.27 3.02 -4.99
C TYR A 51 -12.10 1.54 -4.63
N SER A 52 -12.52 0.63 -5.52
CA SER A 52 -12.38 -0.82 -5.30
C SER A 52 -10.92 -1.22 -5.10
N ALA A 53 -10.01 -0.73 -5.95
CA ALA A 53 -8.59 -1.04 -5.84
C ALA A 53 -7.96 -0.49 -4.55
N ALA A 54 -8.33 0.72 -4.14
CA ALA A 54 -7.74 1.38 -2.97
C ALA A 54 -8.28 0.84 -1.65
N ALA A 55 -9.59 0.55 -1.56
CA ALA A 55 -10.24 0.18 -0.30
C ALA A 55 -9.73 -1.16 0.22
N GLU A 56 -9.79 -2.21 -0.60
CA GLU A 56 -9.43 -3.56 -0.19
C GLU A 56 -7.93 -3.66 0.13
N THR A 57 -7.08 -3.27 -0.81
CA THR A 57 -5.61 -3.40 -0.67
C THR A 57 -5.03 -2.62 0.52
N THR A 58 -5.53 -1.40 0.77
CA THR A 58 -5.07 -0.58 1.91
C THR A 58 -5.51 -1.23 3.23
N SER A 59 -6.77 -1.69 3.31
CA SER A 59 -7.28 -2.35 4.51
C SER A 59 -6.53 -3.65 4.82
N SER A 60 -6.27 -4.51 3.83
CA SER A 60 -5.50 -5.74 4.00
C SER A 60 -4.07 -5.45 4.44
N THR A 61 -3.42 -4.41 3.91
CA THR A 61 -2.08 -4.01 4.35
C THR A 61 -2.06 -3.60 5.82
N LEU A 62 -3.09 -2.88 6.29
CA LEU A 62 -3.22 -2.54 7.71
C LEU A 62 -3.50 -3.76 8.59
N ILE A 63 -4.26 -4.75 8.10
CA ILE A 63 -4.46 -6.02 8.81
C ILE A 63 -3.13 -6.78 8.95
N ILE A 64 -2.33 -6.86 7.88
CA ILE A 64 -0.98 -7.44 7.92
C ILE A 64 -0.09 -6.70 8.92
N PHE A 65 -0.16 -5.36 8.96
CA PHE A 65 0.55 -4.56 9.96
C PHE A 65 0.13 -4.93 11.39
N LEU A 66 -1.17 -4.98 11.69
CA LEU A 66 -1.66 -5.34 13.04
C LEU A 66 -1.18 -6.74 13.42
N LEU A 67 -1.28 -7.69 12.50
CA LEU A 67 -0.80 -9.06 12.70
C LEU A 67 0.72 -9.12 12.92
N ALA A 68 1.50 -8.27 12.26
CA ALA A 68 2.92 -8.14 12.49
C ALA A 68 3.23 -7.59 13.89
N MET A 69 2.50 -6.57 14.35
CA MET A 69 2.72 -5.96 15.67
C MET A 69 2.41 -6.94 16.80
N VAL A 70 1.32 -7.71 16.66
CA VAL A 70 0.95 -8.73 17.65
C VAL A 70 1.98 -9.88 17.68
N GLN A 71 2.50 -10.32 16.53
CA GLN A 71 3.52 -11.39 16.47
C GLN A 71 4.92 -10.92 16.88
N ASN A 72 5.19 -9.62 16.83
CA ASN A 72 6.50 -9.05 17.12
C ASN A 72 6.38 -7.89 18.12
N PRO A 73 6.02 -8.15 19.39
CA PRO A 73 5.78 -7.09 20.37
C PRO A 73 6.98 -6.16 20.58
N SER A 74 8.20 -6.68 20.47
CA SER A 74 9.43 -5.87 20.58
C SER A 74 9.55 -4.82 19.48
N VAL A 75 9.04 -5.10 18.28
CA VAL A 75 9.04 -4.14 17.16
C VAL A 75 8.04 -3.01 17.45
N GLN A 76 6.86 -3.35 17.94
CA GLN A 76 5.85 -2.37 18.35
C GLN A 76 6.40 -1.44 19.44
N VAL A 77 6.96 -2.01 20.51
CA VAL A 77 7.52 -1.24 21.65
C VAL A 77 8.60 -0.28 21.16
N ARG A 78 9.54 -0.75 20.34
CA ARG A 78 10.60 0.11 19.81
C ARG A 78 10.08 1.26 18.96
N ALA A 79 9.02 1.04 18.17
CA ALA A 79 8.40 2.09 17.37
C ALA A 79 7.63 3.11 18.23
N GLN A 80 6.99 2.64 19.31
CA GLN A 80 6.34 3.51 20.30
C GLN A 80 7.36 4.37 21.05
N GLU A 81 8.49 3.79 21.46
CA GLU A 81 9.59 4.51 22.11
C GLU A 81 10.17 5.61 21.19
N GLU A 82 10.34 5.33 19.88
CA GLU A 82 10.75 6.35 18.91
C GLU A 82 9.72 7.49 18.85
N ILE A 83 8.44 7.18 18.71
CA ILE A 83 7.38 8.20 18.62
C ILE A 83 7.37 9.07 19.88
N GLU A 84 7.40 8.46 21.07
CA GLU A 84 7.39 9.18 22.34
C GLU A 84 8.63 10.04 22.51
N SER A 85 9.82 9.53 22.15
CA SER A 85 11.07 10.28 22.24
C SER A 85 11.12 11.50 21.32
N VAL A 86 10.50 11.44 20.13
CA VAL A 86 10.59 12.52 19.13
C VAL A 86 9.42 13.50 19.29
N LEU A 87 8.21 13.01 19.59
CA LEU A 87 6.99 13.81 19.58
C LEU A 87 6.43 14.13 20.97
N GLY A 88 6.83 13.39 22.00
CA GLY A 88 6.23 13.42 23.33
C GLY A 88 4.88 12.69 23.40
N PRO A 89 4.27 12.64 24.60
CA PRO A 89 3.06 11.83 24.85
C PRO A 89 1.76 12.45 24.32
N ASP A 90 1.72 13.77 24.09
CA ASP A 90 0.47 14.50 23.88
C ASP A 90 0.10 14.71 22.40
N ARG A 91 0.94 14.28 21.46
CA ARG A 91 0.77 14.57 20.03
C ARG A 91 0.87 13.33 19.16
N LEU A 92 -0.16 13.15 18.32
CA LEU A 92 -0.15 12.12 17.28
C LEU A 92 0.78 12.52 16.10
N PRO A 93 1.40 11.53 15.43
CA PRO A 93 2.15 11.78 14.21
C PRO A 93 1.34 12.51 13.13
N SER A 94 2.04 13.37 12.40
CA SER A 94 1.61 14.08 11.21
C SER A 94 2.55 13.75 10.03
N PHE A 95 2.16 14.08 8.80
CA PHE A 95 3.01 13.85 7.63
C PHE A 95 4.38 14.56 7.71
N ALA A 96 4.46 15.69 8.42
CA ALA A 96 5.70 16.44 8.59
C ALA A 96 6.74 15.69 9.45
N ASP A 97 6.29 14.74 10.27
CA ASP A 97 7.14 14.00 11.21
C ASP A 97 7.84 12.81 10.58
N ARG A 98 7.47 12.42 9.33
CA ARG A 98 7.93 11.18 8.70
C ARG A 98 9.45 11.04 8.62
N GLN A 99 10.15 12.13 8.35
CA GLN A 99 11.61 12.11 8.28
C GLN A 99 12.27 11.93 9.65
N SER A 100 11.57 12.28 10.74
CA SER A 100 12.06 12.19 12.12
C SER A 100 11.70 10.87 12.79
N LEU A 101 10.95 9.99 12.12
CA LEU A 101 10.50 8.68 12.64
C LEU A 101 11.03 7.54 11.74
N PRO A 102 12.36 7.36 11.64
CA PRO A 102 12.95 6.41 10.71
C PRO A 102 12.61 4.94 11.04
N TYR A 103 12.41 4.58 12.30
CA TYR A 103 12.02 3.22 12.66
C TYR A 103 10.55 2.94 12.33
N VAL A 104 9.65 3.90 12.52
CA VAL A 104 8.26 3.80 12.00
C VAL A 104 8.25 3.64 10.48
N GLU A 105 9.10 4.39 9.77
CA GLU A 105 9.28 4.24 8.32
C GLU A 105 9.79 2.84 7.94
N ALA A 106 10.73 2.27 8.71
CA ALA A 106 11.19 0.90 8.51
C ALA A 106 10.09 -0.14 8.77
N VAL A 107 9.25 0.06 9.79
CA VAL A 107 8.07 -0.78 10.05
C VAL A 107 7.11 -0.74 8.87
N TYR A 108 6.82 0.45 8.34
CA TYR A 108 5.99 0.62 7.15
C TYR A 108 6.56 -0.15 5.93
N ARG A 109 7.86 -0.02 5.66
CA ARG A 109 8.53 -0.75 4.57
C ARG A 109 8.46 -2.26 4.79
N GLU A 110 8.69 -2.74 6.01
CA GLU A 110 8.63 -4.18 6.31
C GLU A 110 7.20 -4.73 6.18
N THR A 111 6.18 -3.95 6.54
CA THR A 111 4.77 -4.31 6.28
C THR A 111 4.51 -4.55 4.80
N LEU A 112 4.99 -3.67 3.91
CA LEU A 112 4.83 -3.86 2.47
C LEU A 112 5.61 -5.07 1.92
N ARG A 113 6.77 -5.37 2.49
CA ARG A 113 7.68 -6.42 2.03
C ARG A 113 7.25 -7.82 2.49
N TRP A 114 6.87 -7.95 3.76
CA TRP A 114 6.74 -9.22 4.46
C TRP A 114 5.63 -10.09 3.90
N HIS A 115 4.41 -9.54 3.78
CA HIS A 115 3.27 -10.17 3.11
C HIS A 115 2.61 -9.16 2.15
N PRO A 116 3.11 -9.00 0.92
CA PRO A 116 2.51 -8.07 -0.03
C PRO A 116 1.09 -8.53 -0.41
N VAL A 117 0.11 -7.64 -0.32
CA VAL A 117 -1.32 -7.93 -0.57
C VAL A 117 -1.63 -8.48 -1.96
N ALA A 118 -0.76 -8.22 -2.94
CA ALA A 118 -0.84 -8.74 -4.31
C ALA A 118 0.42 -9.57 -4.64
N PRO A 119 0.55 -10.81 -4.12
CA PRO A 119 1.77 -11.62 -4.24
C PRO A 119 2.13 -11.98 -5.69
N LEU A 120 1.17 -12.01 -6.60
CA LEU A 120 1.39 -12.23 -8.05
C LEU A 120 1.23 -10.96 -8.89
N GLY A 121 1.11 -9.79 -8.24
CA GLY A 121 0.78 -8.53 -8.92
C GLY A 121 -0.53 -8.60 -9.70
N ILE A 122 -0.69 -7.67 -10.66
CA ILE A 122 -1.77 -7.72 -11.65
C ILE A 122 -1.18 -8.25 -12.96
N PRO A 123 -1.78 -9.26 -13.61
CA PRO A 123 -1.26 -9.80 -14.87
C PRO A 123 -1.12 -8.72 -15.96
N HIS A 124 -0.02 -8.77 -16.69
CA HIS A 124 0.21 -7.99 -17.90
C HIS A 124 0.05 -8.87 -19.14
N ALA A 125 -0.07 -8.26 -20.31
CA ALA A 125 0.00 -8.95 -21.60
C ALA A 125 1.03 -8.26 -22.51
N ALA A 126 1.82 -9.05 -23.22
CA ALA A 126 2.73 -8.54 -24.26
C ALA A 126 1.89 -7.97 -25.41
N THR A 127 2.19 -6.75 -25.86
CA THR A 127 1.47 -6.12 -26.98
C THR A 127 2.05 -6.48 -28.34
N ASP A 128 3.26 -7.02 -28.35
CA ASP A 128 4.00 -7.51 -29.50
C ASP A 128 4.91 -8.66 -29.05
N GLY A 129 5.44 -9.42 -30.01
CA GLY A 129 6.46 -10.43 -29.71
C GLY A 129 7.78 -9.79 -29.26
N ASP A 130 8.41 -10.34 -28.22
CA ASP A 130 9.67 -9.86 -27.67
C ASP A 130 10.62 -11.02 -27.33
N VAL A 131 11.88 -10.73 -27.04
CA VAL A 131 12.86 -11.71 -26.54
C VAL A 131 13.52 -11.17 -25.27
N TYR A 132 13.29 -11.84 -24.15
CA TYR A 132 13.89 -11.49 -22.87
C TYR A 132 14.86 -12.56 -22.41
N LYS A 133 16.14 -12.20 -22.20
CA LYS A 133 17.21 -13.12 -21.77
C LYS A 133 17.30 -14.41 -22.63
N GLY A 134 17.07 -14.28 -23.94
CA GLY A 134 17.09 -15.39 -24.88
C GLY A 134 15.79 -16.20 -24.97
N TRP A 135 14.77 -15.86 -24.18
CA TRP A 135 13.45 -16.50 -24.22
C TRP A 135 12.49 -15.68 -25.07
N ALA A 136 11.86 -16.31 -26.07
CA ALA A 136 10.81 -15.67 -26.85
C ALA A 136 9.55 -15.49 -25.99
N ILE A 137 8.99 -14.29 -26.02
CA ILE A 137 7.70 -13.91 -25.44
C ILE A 137 6.79 -13.59 -26.63
N PRO A 138 5.92 -14.53 -27.05
CA PRO A 138 4.97 -14.28 -28.13
C PRO A 138 4.05 -13.10 -27.82
N ASN A 139 3.52 -12.46 -28.86
CA ASN A 139 2.44 -11.50 -28.72
C ASN A 139 1.26 -12.08 -27.91
N ASP A 140 0.56 -11.24 -27.16
CA ASP A 140 -0.56 -11.57 -26.27
C ASP A 140 -0.23 -12.52 -25.11
N SER A 141 1.06 -12.86 -24.91
CA SER A 141 1.47 -13.68 -23.76
C SER A 141 1.15 -12.97 -22.44
N VAL A 142 0.48 -13.69 -21.54
CA VAL A 142 0.25 -13.21 -20.17
C VAL A 142 1.55 -13.29 -19.38
N VAL A 143 1.96 -12.17 -18.80
CA VAL A 143 3.16 -12.04 -17.97
C VAL A 143 2.74 -11.69 -16.55
N ILE A 144 3.07 -12.56 -15.60
CA ILE A 144 2.74 -12.39 -14.17
C ILE A 144 4.03 -12.11 -13.41
N ALA A 145 4.08 -10.96 -12.73
CA ALA A 145 5.21 -10.62 -11.88
C ALA A 145 5.07 -11.29 -10.51
N ASN A 146 6.00 -12.19 -10.17
CA ASN A 146 5.98 -12.87 -8.88
C ASN A 146 6.55 -11.96 -7.78
N VAL A 147 5.73 -11.04 -7.30
CA VAL A 147 6.07 -10.09 -6.22
C VAL A 147 6.46 -10.82 -4.93
N TRP A 148 5.79 -11.92 -4.62
CA TRP A 148 6.13 -12.77 -3.47
C TRP A 148 7.55 -13.33 -3.57
N ALA A 149 7.94 -13.91 -4.70
CA ALA A 149 9.30 -14.42 -4.88
C ALA A 149 10.36 -13.32 -4.75
N ILE A 150 10.06 -12.09 -5.22
CA ILE A 150 10.95 -10.94 -5.04
C ILE A 150 11.06 -10.57 -3.56
N SER A 151 9.92 -10.47 -2.86
CA SER A 151 9.87 -10.05 -1.47
C SER A 151 10.45 -11.09 -0.52
N GLN A 152 10.44 -12.37 -0.92
CA GLN A 152 10.97 -13.49 -0.17
C GLN A 152 12.37 -13.95 -0.62
N ASN A 153 13.07 -13.21 -1.49
CA ASN A 153 14.41 -13.60 -1.94
C ASN A 153 15.43 -13.50 -0.79
N PRO A 154 16.02 -14.62 -0.32
CA PRO A 154 16.95 -14.62 0.82
C PRO A 154 18.29 -13.95 0.53
N GLU A 155 18.69 -13.80 -0.74
CA GLU A 155 19.90 -13.07 -1.12
C GLU A 155 19.74 -11.56 -0.91
N ARG A 156 18.53 -11.05 -1.13
CA ARG A 156 18.18 -9.64 -0.88
C ARG A 156 17.72 -9.40 0.54
N TYR A 157 16.90 -10.32 1.08
CA TYR A 157 16.25 -10.22 2.38
C TYR A 157 16.59 -11.44 3.23
N PRO A 158 17.73 -11.44 3.96
CA PRO A 158 18.06 -12.51 4.88
C PRO A 158 16.94 -12.76 5.90
N SER A 159 16.63 -14.04 6.17
CA SER A 159 15.44 -14.45 6.93
C SER A 159 14.15 -13.75 6.44
N PRO A 160 13.74 -13.96 5.17
CA PRO A 160 12.68 -13.17 4.55
C PRO A 160 11.30 -13.39 5.18
N SER A 161 11.08 -14.55 5.79
CA SER A 161 9.84 -14.88 6.51
C SER A 161 9.73 -14.21 7.88
N SER A 162 10.80 -13.62 8.42
CA SER A 162 10.76 -12.87 9.67
C SER A 162 10.45 -11.40 9.41
N PHE A 163 9.55 -10.81 10.21
CA PHE A 163 9.30 -9.37 10.23
C PHE A 163 10.45 -8.67 10.96
N LYS A 164 11.36 -8.03 10.21
CA LYS A 164 12.58 -7.39 10.74
C LYS A 164 12.77 -6.01 10.12
N PRO A 165 12.18 -4.93 10.67
CA PRO A 165 12.37 -3.56 10.18
C PRO A 165 13.84 -3.14 10.09
N GLU A 166 14.69 -3.68 10.95
CA GLU A 166 16.14 -3.41 10.99
C GLU A 166 16.84 -3.64 9.65
N ARG A 167 16.27 -4.48 8.76
CA ARG A 167 16.84 -4.74 7.44
C ARG A 167 16.88 -3.51 6.53
N PHE A 168 16.09 -2.48 6.85
CA PHE A 168 16.07 -1.22 6.11
C PHE A 168 17.06 -0.18 6.65
N PHE A 169 17.91 -0.55 7.61
CA PHE A 169 18.97 0.31 8.11
C PHE A 169 20.34 -0.18 7.63
N ASP A 170 21.23 0.76 7.34
CA ASP A 170 22.64 0.48 7.11
C ASP A 170 23.41 0.30 8.44
N ASN A 171 24.70 -0.01 8.34
CA ASN A 171 25.56 -0.20 9.52
C ASN A 171 25.75 1.08 10.37
N LYS A 172 25.31 2.25 9.90
CA LYS A 172 25.36 3.52 10.62
C LYS A 172 24.02 3.86 11.28
N GLY A 173 23.01 3.00 11.14
CA GLY A 173 21.66 3.25 11.66
C GLY A 173 20.87 4.25 10.82
N VAL A 174 21.24 4.46 9.55
CA VAL A 174 20.50 5.31 8.61
C VAL A 174 19.64 4.45 7.70
N LEU A 175 18.42 4.89 7.40
CA LEU A 175 17.56 4.20 6.44
C LEU A 175 18.26 4.09 5.08
N THR A 176 18.22 2.89 4.50
CA THR A 176 18.70 2.64 3.15
C THR A 176 17.70 3.15 2.11
N ASP A 177 18.13 3.20 0.86
CA ASP A 177 17.25 3.49 -0.28
C ASP A 177 16.39 2.27 -0.69
N ASP A 178 16.44 1.17 0.07
CA ASP A 178 15.58 0.01 -0.19
C ASP A 178 14.14 0.31 0.23
N ILE A 179 13.34 0.66 -0.76
CA ILE A 179 11.90 0.86 -0.63
C ILE A 179 11.23 -0.26 -1.44
N PRO A 180 10.31 -1.06 -0.85
CA PRO A 180 9.56 -2.13 -1.52
C PRO A 180 8.56 -1.65 -2.59
N THR A 181 9.00 -0.79 -3.51
CA THR A 181 8.18 -0.17 -4.56
C THR A 181 7.51 -1.17 -5.48
N TYR A 182 8.07 -2.37 -5.61
CA TYR A 182 7.47 -3.48 -6.34
C TYR A 182 6.10 -3.92 -5.78
N ALA A 183 5.79 -3.61 -4.51
CA ALA A 183 4.46 -3.83 -3.92
C ALA A 183 3.36 -3.02 -4.64
N PHE A 184 3.75 -1.97 -5.36
CA PHE A 184 2.87 -1.14 -6.16
C PHE A 184 2.89 -1.49 -7.67
N GLY A 185 3.58 -2.55 -8.08
CA GLY A 185 3.72 -2.95 -9.48
C GLY A 185 4.85 -2.24 -10.23
N PHE A 186 4.79 -2.23 -11.56
CA PHE A 186 5.96 -1.93 -12.40
C PHE A 186 5.63 -1.08 -13.64
N GLY A 187 6.60 -0.26 -14.05
CA GLY A 187 6.60 0.46 -15.33
C GLY A 187 5.37 1.34 -15.56
N ARG A 188 4.85 1.37 -16.79
CA ARG A 188 3.70 2.20 -17.20
C ARG A 188 2.39 1.87 -16.46
N ARG A 189 2.31 0.68 -15.84
CA ARG A 189 1.14 0.18 -15.10
C ARG A 189 1.34 0.19 -13.59
N ILE A 190 2.41 0.82 -13.09
CA ILE A 190 2.61 1.02 -11.66
C ILE A 190 1.39 1.72 -11.05
N CYS A 191 1.03 1.33 -9.82
CA CYS A 191 -0.17 1.79 -9.14
C CYS A 191 -0.28 3.33 -9.19
N PRO A 192 -1.36 3.88 -9.77
CA PRO A 192 -1.55 5.32 -9.84
C PRO A 192 -1.82 5.90 -8.45
N GLY A 193 -2.44 5.11 -7.55
CA GLY A 193 -2.73 5.50 -6.17
C GLY A 193 -1.57 5.36 -5.19
N ARG A 194 -0.37 4.93 -5.63
CA ARG A 194 0.75 4.60 -4.71
C ARG A 194 1.13 5.74 -3.77
N HIS A 195 1.08 6.99 -4.23
CA HIS A 195 1.42 8.16 -3.40
C HIS A 195 0.36 8.43 -2.33
N PHE A 196 -0.91 8.16 -2.65
CA PHE A 196 -1.98 8.23 -1.67
C PHE A 196 -1.83 7.08 -0.66
N ALA A 197 -1.66 5.85 -1.15
CA ALA A 197 -1.48 4.67 -0.30
C ALA A 197 -0.25 4.78 0.61
N ASP A 198 0.89 5.24 0.11
CA ASP A 198 2.12 5.45 0.87
C ASP A 198 1.90 6.41 2.05
N ASN A 199 1.34 7.58 1.77
CA ASN A 199 1.02 8.54 2.83
C ASN A 199 -0.04 8.01 3.81
N SER A 200 -1.14 7.45 3.28
CA SER A 200 -2.27 6.96 4.10
C SER A 200 -1.87 5.79 4.99
N LEU A 201 -1.11 4.83 4.47
CA LEU A 201 -0.63 3.69 5.27
C LEU A 201 0.34 4.16 6.33
N TRP A 202 1.34 4.97 5.95
CA TRP A 202 2.34 5.45 6.89
C TRP A 202 1.72 6.23 8.05
N ILE A 203 0.81 7.17 7.76
CA ILE A 203 0.19 7.99 8.82
C ILE A 203 -0.72 7.16 9.72
N VAL A 204 -1.46 6.19 9.16
CA VAL A 204 -2.33 5.32 9.96
C VAL A 204 -1.48 4.42 10.85
N ILE A 205 -0.41 3.80 10.32
CA ILE A 205 0.53 3.00 11.10
C ILE A 205 1.12 3.82 12.25
N GLY A 206 1.68 5.00 11.97
CA GLY A 206 2.27 5.85 13.00
C GLY A 206 1.26 6.23 14.09
N ARG A 207 0.02 6.57 13.72
CA ARG A 207 -1.03 6.92 14.69
C ARG A 207 -1.57 5.73 15.47
N LEU A 208 -1.63 4.56 14.85
CA LEU A 208 -2.01 3.32 15.52
C LEU A 208 -0.96 2.94 16.58
N LEU A 209 0.33 3.01 16.24
CA LEU A 209 1.42 2.80 17.19
C LEU A 209 1.38 3.81 18.34
N ALA A 210 1.19 5.09 18.02
CA ALA A 210 1.13 6.15 19.04
C ALA A 210 -0.07 6.03 19.98
N GLY A 211 -1.21 5.51 19.50
CA GLY A 211 -2.47 5.49 20.24
C GLY A 211 -2.80 4.17 20.94
N PHE A 212 -2.19 3.06 20.51
CA PHE A 212 -2.59 1.72 20.94
C PHE A 212 -1.41 0.77 21.07
N THR A 213 -1.56 -0.19 21.98
CA THR A 213 -0.74 -1.40 22.06
C THR A 213 -1.57 -2.58 21.59
N PHE A 214 -1.10 -3.30 20.57
CA PHE A 214 -1.78 -4.47 20.03
C PHE A 214 -1.29 -5.74 20.72
N GLU A 215 -2.24 -6.54 21.18
CA GLU A 215 -2.03 -7.83 21.82
C GLU A 215 -3.04 -8.85 21.30
N SER A 216 -2.72 -10.14 21.40
CA SER A 216 -3.65 -11.23 21.06
C SER A 216 -3.58 -12.31 22.11
N GLU A 217 -4.70 -12.49 22.82
CA GLU A 217 -4.88 -13.59 23.76
C GLU A 217 -4.69 -14.96 23.06
N TYR A 218 -5.16 -15.09 21.81
CA TYR A 218 -4.99 -16.31 21.03
C TYR A 218 -3.50 -16.68 20.85
N LEU A 219 -2.65 -15.71 20.49
CA LEU A 219 -1.21 -15.99 20.35
C LEU A 219 -0.50 -16.13 21.70
N GLN A 220 -0.91 -15.36 22.71
CA GLN A 220 -0.36 -15.48 24.08
C GLN A 220 -0.63 -16.85 24.72
N THR A 221 -1.74 -17.50 24.35
CA THR A 221 -2.12 -18.85 24.81
C THR A 221 -1.57 -19.98 23.94
N GLY A 222 -0.64 -19.67 23.03
CA GLY A 222 0.02 -20.67 22.16
C GLY A 222 -0.71 -20.97 20.85
N GLY A 223 -1.70 -20.16 20.48
CA GLY A 223 -2.29 -20.17 19.15
C GLY A 223 -1.27 -19.80 18.08
N GLU A 224 -1.45 -20.34 16.89
CA GLU A 224 -0.55 -20.11 15.76
C GLU A 224 -1.30 -19.46 14.60
N VAL A 225 -0.65 -18.48 13.97
CA VAL A 225 -1.18 -17.84 12.76
C VAL A 225 -1.04 -18.82 11.59
N LYS A 226 -2.18 -19.18 10.99
CA LYS A 226 -2.22 -20.02 9.79
C LYS A 226 -2.35 -19.17 8.55
N TRP A 227 -1.32 -19.20 7.73
CA TRP A 227 -1.33 -18.55 6.42
C TRP A 227 -1.92 -19.50 5.38
N HIS A 228 -2.87 -19.00 4.60
CA HIS A 228 -3.43 -19.72 3.46
C HIS A 228 -2.85 -19.14 2.17
N ASN A 229 -2.34 -20.01 1.30
CA ASN A 229 -1.80 -19.60 0.01
C ASN A 229 -2.93 -19.21 -0.96
N GLY A 230 -2.73 -18.14 -1.72
CA GLY A 230 -3.72 -17.64 -2.67
C GLY A 230 -3.15 -16.56 -3.59
N VAL A 231 -4.03 -15.98 -4.41
CA VAL A 231 -3.70 -14.84 -5.28
C VAL A 231 -3.73 -13.51 -4.52
N THR A 232 -4.22 -13.52 -3.28
CA THR A 232 -4.22 -12.42 -2.31
C THR A 232 -3.61 -12.91 -1.00
N SER A 233 -3.12 -11.97 -0.19
CA SER A 233 -2.57 -12.22 1.16
C SER A 233 -3.40 -11.52 2.23
#